data_AF-A0A1I1QRM9-F1
#
_entry.id   AF-A0A1I1QRM9-F1
#
_cell.length_a   1.000
_cell.length_b   1.000
_cell.length_c   1.000
_cell.angle_alpha   90.00
_cell.angle_beta   90.00
_cell.angle_gamma   90.00
#
_symmetry.space_group_name_H-M   'P 1'
#
loop_
_entity.id
_entity.type
_entity.pdbx_description
1 polymer ?
#
loop_
_entity_poly.entity_id
_entity_poly.type
_entity_poly.pdbx_seq_one_letter_code
_entity_poly.pdbx_strand_id
1 'polypeptide(L)'
;MRLDKFLKVSRLIKRRTLAKEVADQGRIMINGQVAKASSTVKAEDELTIRFGQKVVTVKINELKETTKKEDAANLYTVVREERVEVKAEDSLF
;
A
#
# COMPACT_ATOMS: atom_id res chain seq x y z
N MET A 1 9.46 -3.98 9.38
CA MET A 1 9.40 -4.77 8.12
C MET A 1 9.50 -3.80 6.94
N ARG A 2 10.04 -4.17 5.77
CA ARG A 2 10.05 -3.25 4.61
C ARG A 2 8.68 -3.18 3.93
N LEU A 3 8.32 -2.02 3.38
CA LEU A 3 7.06 -1.79 2.66
C LEU A 3 6.84 -2.80 1.53
N ASP A 4 7.85 -3.03 0.69
CA ASP A 4 7.79 -3.99 -0.41
C ASP A 4 7.54 -5.45 0.05
N LYS A 5 8.13 -5.83 1.19
CA LYS A 5 7.88 -7.14 1.82
C LYS A 5 6.46 -7.20 2.37
N PHE A 6 6.01 -6.16 3.05
CA PHE A 6 4.66 -6.08 3.61
C PHE A 6 3.58 -6.17 2.52
N LEU A 7 3.71 -5.41 1.43
CA LEU A 7 2.76 -5.43 0.31
C LEU A 7 2.64 -6.80 -0.37
N LYS A 8 3.73 -7.57 -0.40
CA LYS A 8 3.73 -8.95 -0.91
C LYS A 8 3.08 -9.93 0.08
N VAL A 9 3.38 -9.80 1.37
CA VAL A 9 2.87 -10.71 2.42
C VAL A 9 1.39 -10.49 2.69
N SER A 10 0.94 -9.23 2.74
CA SER A 10 -0.48 -8.84 2.81
C SER A 10 -1.27 -9.12 1.53
N ARG A 11 -0.58 -9.48 0.44
CA ARG A 11 -1.15 -9.71 -0.90
C ARG A 11 -1.90 -8.52 -1.50
N LEU A 12 -1.68 -7.31 -0.97
CA LEU A 12 -2.14 -6.07 -1.60
C LEU A 12 -1.56 -5.92 -3.00
N ILE A 13 -0.33 -6.42 -3.22
CA ILE A 13 0.31 -6.43 -4.53
C ILE A 13 0.83 -7.83 -4.86
N LYS A 14 0.43 -8.36 -6.02
CA LYS A 14 0.89 -9.67 -6.53
C LYS A 14 2.37 -9.66 -6.98
N ARG A 15 2.89 -8.53 -7.50
CA ARG A 15 4.24 -8.41 -8.08
C ARG A 15 5.09 -7.37 -7.35
N ARG A 16 6.30 -7.75 -6.90
CA ARG A 16 7.24 -6.83 -6.22
C ARG A 16 7.63 -5.61 -7.06
N THR A 17 7.67 -5.77 -8.38
CA THR A 17 8.00 -4.68 -9.32
C THR A 17 6.95 -3.56 -9.27
N LEU A 18 5.65 -3.90 -9.25
CA LEU A 18 4.57 -2.92 -9.11
C LEU A 18 4.67 -2.15 -7.79
N ALA A 19 4.98 -2.84 -6.69
CA ALA A 19 5.12 -2.18 -5.38
C ALA A 19 6.24 -1.13 -5.42
N LYS A 20 7.34 -1.43 -6.12
CA LYS A 20 8.44 -0.49 -6.30
C LYS A 20 8.01 0.71 -7.15
N GLU A 21 7.40 0.49 -8.31
CA GLU A 21 6.95 1.56 -9.20
C GLU A 21 5.94 2.50 -8.51
N VAL A 22 4.96 1.96 -7.79
CA VAL A 22 3.94 2.77 -7.09
C VAL A 22 4.57 3.56 -5.95
N ALA A 23 5.52 2.97 -5.21
CA ALA A 23 6.26 3.70 -4.18
C ALA A 23 7.19 4.77 -4.77
N ASP A 24 7.87 4.49 -5.88
CA ASP A 24 8.77 5.42 -6.56
C ASP A 24 7.99 6.61 -7.17
N GLN A 25 6.74 6.38 -7.62
CA GLN A 25 5.81 7.42 -8.05
C GLN A 25 5.21 8.25 -6.90
N GLY A 26 5.59 7.97 -5.64
CA GLY A 26 5.07 8.68 -4.47
C GLY A 26 3.59 8.39 -4.19
N ARG A 27 3.06 7.29 -4.72
CA ARG A 27 1.65 6.89 -4.57
C ARG A 27 1.39 6.07 -3.29
N ILE A 28 2.43 5.80 -2.51
CA ILE A 28 2.30 5.14 -1.20
C ILE A 28 2.69 6.11 -0.11
N MET A 29 1.84 6.23 0.91
CA MET A 29 2.07 7.05 2.07
C MET A 29 1.96 6.20 3.34
N ILE A 30 2.88 6.40 4.28
CA ILE A 30 2.82 5.86 5.64
C ILE A 30 2.51 7.02 6.56
N ASN A 31 1.40 6.96 7.29
CA ASN A 31 0.98 7.99 8.25
C ASN A 31 0.99 9.41 7.64
N GLY A 32 0.51 9.54 6.40
CA GLY A 32 0.49 10.79 5.64
C GLY A 32 1.83 11.24 5.04
N GLN A 33 2.92 10.49 5.22
CA GLN A 33 4.22 10.79 4.61
C GLN A 33 4.52 9.88 3.42
N VAL A 34 4.99 10.45 2.31
CA VAL A 34 5.35 9.67 1.12
C VAL A 34 6.47 8.68 1.44
N ALA A 35 6.19 7.40 1.20
CA ALA A 35 7.07 6.30 1.55
C ALA A 35 7.66 5.64 0.31
N LYS A 36 8.95 5.31 0.37
CA LYS A 36 9.65 4.56 -0.67
C LYS A 36 9.46 3.06 -0.44
N ALA A 37 9.73 2.25 -1.46
CA ALA A 37 9.68 0.78 -1.35
C ALA A 37 10.62 0.23 -0.26
N SER A 38 11.69 0.97 0.06
CA SER A 38 12.64 0.68 1.13
C SER A 38 12.23 1.16 2.51
N SER A 39 11.14 1.91 2.63
CA SER A 39 10.66 2.40 3.93
C SER A 39 10.29 1.25 4.85
N THR A 40 10.53 1.46 6.14
CA THR A 40 10.17 0.51 7.19
C THR A 40 8.77 0.80 7.68
N VAL A 41 7.91 -0.21 7.70
CA VAL A 41 6.57 -0.18 8.30
C VAL A 41 6.58 -0.89 9.66
N LYS A 42 5.70 -0.43 10.55
CA LYS A 42 5.42 -0.94 11.89
C LYS A 42 3.95 -1.36 12.02
N ALA A 43 3.65 -2.16 13.04
CA ALA A 43 2.27 -2.40 13.43
C ALA A 43 1.66 -1.08 13.93
N GLU A 44 0.35 -0.92 13.76
CA GLU A 44 -0.42 0.32 13.98
C GLU A 44 -0.20 1.45 12.97
N ASP A 45 0.72 1.30 12.00
CA ASP A 45 0.89 2.30 10.95
C ASP A 45 -0.30 2.31 9.99
N GLU A 46 -0.65 3.51 9.50
CA GLU A 46 -1.62 3.68 8.43
C GLU A 46 -0.91 3.79 7.08
N LEU A 47 -1.32 2.97 6.13
CA LEU A 47 -0.82 2.91 4.76
C LEU A 47 -1.89 3.40 3.80
N THR A 48 -1.61 4.47 3.09
CA THR A 48 -2.42 4.91 1.95
C THR A 48 -1.73 4.52 0.65
N ILE A 49 -2.43 3.77 -0.19
CA ILE A 49 -1.93 3.30 -1.49
C ILE A 49 -2.86 3.82 -2.59
N ARG A 50 -2.32 4.60 -3.51
CA ARG A 50 -3.03 5.06 -4.70
C ARG A 50 -2.75 4.14 -5.88
N PHE A 51 -3.74 3.31 -6.21
CA PHE A 51 -3.80 2.46 -7.38
C PHE A 51 -4.48 3.19 -8.55
N GLY A 52 -3.74 4.03 -9.28
CA GLY A 52 -4.28 4.75 -10.44
C GLY A 52 -5.53 5.57 -10.05
N GLN A 53 -6.70 5.09 -10.46
CA GLN A 53 -8.02 5.68 -10.19
C GLN A 53 -8.63 5.27 -8.84
N LYS A 54 -7.87 4.64 -7.96
CA LYS A 54 -8.37 4.13 -6.67
C LYS A 54 -7.39 4.45 -5.57
N VAL A 55 -7.87 4.94 -4.44
CA VAL A 55 -7.09 5.17 -3.22
C VAL A 55 -7.59 4.19 -2.17
N VAL A 56 -6.69 3.40 -1.62
CA VAL A 56 -6.98 2.44 -0.55
C VAL A 56 -6.15 2.81 0.65
N THR A 57 -6.82 3.04 1.77
CA THR A 57 -6.21 3.29 3.06
C THR A 57 -6.40 2.05 3.92
N VAL A 58 -5.28 1.47 4.35
CA VAL A 58 -5.25 0.28 5.20
C VAL A 58 -4.45 0.58 6.45
N LYS A 59 -4.90 0.09 7.60
CA LYS A 59 -4.15 0.13 8.84
C LYS A 59 -3.49 -1.21 9.08
N ILE A 60 -2.21 -1.21 9.42
CA ILE A 60 -1.47 -2.42 9.78
C ILE A 60 -1.84 -2.79 11.20
N ASN A 61 -2.39 -3.99 11.41
CA ASN A 61 -2.67 -4.49 12.76
C ASN A 61 -1.47 -5.25 13.31
N GLU A 62 -0.87 -6.10 12.47
CA GLU A 62 0.19 -7.00 12.89
C GLU A 62 1.24 -7.16 11.78
N LEU A 63 2.50 -7.31 12.18
CA LEU A 63 3.59 -7.61 11.27
C LEU A 63 4.14 -9.01 11.57
N LYS A 64 3.89 -9.96 10.67
CA LYS A 64 4.47 -11.31 10.72
C LYS A 64 5.34 -11.55 9.50
N GLU A 65 6.52 -12.13 9.71
CA GLU A 65 7.46 -12.45 8.62
C GLU A 65 6.99 -13.66 7.78
N THR A 66 6.20 -14.54 8.37
CA THR A 66 5.58 -15.72 7.75
C THR A 66 4.12 -15.78 8.15
N THR A 67 3.20 -15.73 7.18
CA THR A 67 1.77 -15.92 7.41
C THR A 67 1.21 -17.01 6.52
N LYS A 68 0.31 -17.83 7.09
CA LYS A 68 -0.51 -18.75 6.30
C LYS A 68 -1.55 -17.94 5.52
N LYS A 69 -2.15 -18.57 4.51
CA LYS A 69 -3.11 -17.92 3.58
C LYS A 69 -4.23 -17.17 4.29
N GLU A 70 -4.65 -17.69 5.43
CA GLU A 70 -5.77 -17.24 6.26
C GLU A 70 -5.38 -16.03 7.13
N ASP A 71 -4.15 -16.01 7.65
CA ASP A 71 -3.66 -14.93 8.52
C ASP A 71 -3.27 -13.66 7.77
N ALA A 72 -3.01 -13.76 6.46
CA ALA A 72 -2.61 -12.60 5.66
C ALA A 72 -3.68 -11.49 5.63
N ALA A 73 -4.95 -11.87 5.72
CA ALA A 73 -6.06 -10.93 5.80
C ALA A 73 -6.16 -10.24 7.17
N ASN A 74 -5.64 -10.86 8.24
CA ASN A 74 -5.65 -10.30 9.59
C ASN A 74 -4.50 -9.30 9.83
N LEU A 75 -3.50 -9.26 8.94
CA LEU A 75 -2.35 -8.36 9.06
C LEU A 75 -2.71 -6.89 8.91
N TYR A 76 -3.80 -6.59 8.20
CA TYR A 76 -4.25 -5.23 7.97
C TYR A 76 -5.76 -5.14 7.95
N THR A 77 -6.29 -3.97 8.31
CA THR A 77 -7.69 -3.62 8.16
C THR A 77 -7.82 -2.55 7.11
N VAL A 78 -8.74 -2.72 6.16
CA VAL A 78 -9.08 -1.65 5.21
C VAL A 78 -9.88 -0.61 5.97
N VAL A 79 -9.31 0.59 6.13
CA VAL A 79 -9.97 1.72 6.79
C VAL A 79 -10.84 2.44 5.77
N ARG A 80 -10.36 2.61 4.54
CA ARG A 80 -11.04 3.41 3.53
C ARG A 80 -10.69 2.96 2.12
N GLU A 81 -11.68 2.97 1.24
CA GLU A 81 -11.50 2.68 -0.18
C GLU A 81 -12.29 3.70 -0.98
N GLU A 82 -11.59 4.54 -1.75
CA GLU A 82 -12.18 5.56 -2.61
C GLU A 82 -11.79 5.30 -4.06
N ARG A 83 -12.76 5.33 -4.97
CA ARG A 83 -12.48 5.44 -6.40
C ARG A 83 -12.40 6.92 -6.74
N VAL A 84 -11.22 7.34 -7.19
CA VAL A 84 -11.01 8.67 -7.75
C VAL A 84 -11.38 8.57 -9.23
N GLU A 85 -12.54 9.12 -9.60
CA GLU A 85 -12.82 9.39 -11.00
C GLU A 85 -11.76 10.37 -11.52
N VAL A 86 -10.89 9.89 -12.40
CA VAL A 86 -9.91 10.74 -13.07
C VAL A 86 -10.68 11.63 -14.03
N LYS A 87 -10.92 12.88 -13.62
CA LYS A 87 -11.24 13.94 -14.58
C LYS A 87 -10.02 14.08 -15.51
N ALA A 88 -10.26 13.80 -16.79
CA ALA A 88 -9.26 13.79 -17.84
C ALA A 88 -8.73 15.20 -18.14
N GLU A 89 -7.80 15.71 -17.33
CA GLU A 89 -7.12 16.99 -17.60
C GLU A 89 -5.60 16.85 -17.83
N ASP A 90 -5.00 15.68 -17.57
CA ASP A 90 -3.57 15.41 -17.82
C ASP A 90 -3.26 14.96 -19.28
N SER A 91 -4.00 15.48 -20.26
CA SER A 91 -3.74 15.22 -21.70
C SER A 91 -3.14 16.42 -22.45
N LEU A 92 -2.70 17.45 -21.72
CA LEU A 92 -2.36 18.76 -22.27
C LEU A 92 -0.98 19.26 -21.82
N PHE A 93 0.04 18.40 -21.80
CA PHE A 93 1.45 18.83 -21.84
C PHE A 93 2.32 17.79 -22.55
#